data_AF-A0A152SPK9-F1
#
_entry.id   AF-A0A152SPK9-F1
#
_cell.length_a   1.000
_cell.length_b   1.000
_cell.length_c   1.000
_cell.angle_alpha   90.00
_cell.angle_beta   90.00
_cell.angle_gamma   90.00
#
_symmetry.space_group_name_H-M   'P 1'
#
loop_
_entity.id
_entity.type
_entity.pdbx_description
1 polymer ?
#
loop_
_entity_poly.entity_id
_entity_poly.type
_entity_poly.pdbx_seq_one_letter_code
_entity_poly.pdbx_strand_id
1 'polypeptide(L)' 'MSKPTDEEIVRVLEEHGRCMTYVVTNWLRDKYRTLKTAYVLRRLKKLEFDGKVKRVNSSYIRQICWEASSE' A
#
# COMPACT_ATOMS: atom_id res chain seq x y z
N MET A 1 -14.60 12.45 -6.98
CA MET A 1 -13.47 12.21 -6.06
C MET A 1 -12.41 11.42 -6.80
N SER A 2 -11.18 11.92 -6.86
CA SER A 2 -10.07 11.18 -7.47
C SER A 2 -9.67 9.99 -6.57
N LYS A 3 -9.09 8.95 -7.16
CA LYS A 3 -8.49 7.81 -6.43
C LYS A 3 -6.97 7.91 -6.57
N PRO A 4 -6.19 7.43 -5.58
CA PRO A 4 -4.75 7.40 -5.70
C PRO A 4 -4.32 6.54 -6.89
N THR A 5 -3.27 6.99 -7.56
CA THR A 5 -2.55 6.25 -8.60
C THR A 5 -1.70 5.14 -7.97
N ASP A 6 -1.22 4.21 -8.78
CA ASP A 6 -0.32 3.16 -8.31
C ASP A 6 1.02 3.75 -7.84
N GLU A 7 1.52 4.76 -8.54
CA GLU A 7 2.75 5.47 -8.20
C GLU A 7 2.65 6.16 -6.83
N GLU A 8 1.51 6.80 -6.52
CA GLU A 8 1.28 7.37 -5.19
C GLU A 8 1.25 6.28 -4.09
N ILE A 9 0.72 5.09 -4.38
CA ILE A 9 0.70 3.97 -3.43
C ILE A 9 2.12 3.44 -3.18
N VAL A 10 2.92 3.29 -4.24
CA VAL A 10 4.32 2.84 -4.13
C VAL A 10 5.15 3.89 -3.38
N ARG A 11 4.97 5.17 -3.68
CA ARG A 11 5.69 6.26 -3.02
C ARG A 11 5.48 6.26 -1.50
N VAL A 12 4.27 5.96 -1.02
CA VAL A 12 4.01 5.83 0.42
C VAL A 12 4.87 4.73 1.05
N LEU A 13 5.13 3.62 0.34
CA LEU A 13 6.00 2.54 0.82
C LEU A 13 7.48 2.91 0.73
N GLU A 14 7.89 3.72 -0.25
CA GLU A 14 9.25 4.23 -0.37
C GLU A 14 9.57 5.25 0.74
N GLU A 15 8.65 6.16 1.04
CA GLU A 15 8.83 7.24 2.02
C GLU A 15 8.74 6.74 3.47
N HIS A 16 7.78 5.85 3.77
CA HIS A 16 7.52 5.38 5.14
C HIS A 16 8.06 3.97 5.42
N GLY A 17 8.65 3.34 4.41
CA GLY A 17 9.13 1.97 4.47
C GLY A 17 8.02 0.94 4.60
N ARG A 18 8.41 -0.25 5.05
CA ARG A 18 7.53 -1.40 5.22
C ARG A 18 6.35 -1.07 6.15
N CYS A 19 5.13 -1.22 5.66
CA CYS A 19 3.94 -1.01 6.49
C CYS A 19 2.70 -1.81 6.04
N MET A 20 1.66 -1.81 6.89
CA MET A 20 0.41 -2.53 6.65
C MET A 20 -0.47 -1.82 5.63
N THR A 21 -1.33 -2.58 4.95
CA THR A 21 -2.37 -2.04 4.03
C THR A 21 -3.17 -0.88 4.65
N TYR A 22 -3.53 -1.00 5.94
CA TYR A 22 -4.25 0.04 6.66
C TYR A 22 -3.43 1.32 6.80
N VAL A 23 -2.14 1.21 7.12
CA VAL A 23 -1.23 2.34 7.28
C VAL A 23 -1.04 3.07 5.95
N VAL A 24 -0.80 2.35 4.85
CA VAL A 24 -0.77 2.94 3.50
C VAL A 24 -2.07 3.69 3.20
N THR A 25 -3.22 3.09 3.51
CA THR A 25 -4.51 3.75 3.30
C THR A 25 -4.65 5.02 4.14
N ASN A 26 -4.13 5.02 5.38
CA ASN A 26 -4.24 6.14 6.28
C ASN A 26 -3.43 7.35 5.79
N TRP A 27 -2.19 7.14 5.35
CA TRP A 27 -1.38 8.20 4.73
C TRP A 27 -2.05 8.79 3.49
N LEU A 28 -2.63 7.93 2.64
CA LEU A 28 -3.36 8.40 1.45
C LEU A 28 -4.64 9.17 1.80
N ARG A 29 -5.24 8.99 2.98
CA ARG A 29 -6.48 9.68 3.35
C ARG A 29 -6.33 11.18 3.59
N ASP A 30 -5.10 11.66 3.78
CA ASP A 30 -4.83 13.09 3.86
C ASP A 30 -5.27 13.80 2.56
N LYS A 31 -5.08 13.14 1.41
CA LYS A 31 -5.55 13.59 0.09
C LYS A 31 -6.87 12.95 -0.34
N TYR A 32 -7.14 11.71 0.10
CA TYR A 32 -8.26 10.88 -0.33
C TYR A 32 -9.15 10.48 0.86
N ARG A 33 -9.82 11.45 1.49
CA ARG A 33 -10.52 11.31 2.79
C ARG A 33 -11.49 10.11 2.90
N THR A 34 -12.14 9.72 1.82
CA THR A 34 -13.12 8.61 1.77
C THR A 34 -12.52 7.29 1.24
N LEU A 35 -11.19 7.20 1.12
CA LEU A 35 -10.51 6.03 0.56
C LEU A 35 -10.78 4.77 1.38
N LYS A 36 -11.27 3.74 0.69
CA LYS A 36 -11.53 2.42 1.26
C LYS A 36 -10.25 1.58 1.23
N THR A 37 -9.91 0.97 2.36
CA THR A 37 -8.76 0.05 2.49
C THR A 37 -8.83 -1.09 1.48
N ALA A 38 -10.02 -1.59 1.15
CA ALA A 38 -10.22 -2.63 0.14
C ALA A 38 -9.76 -2.22 -1.27
N TYR A 39 -9.82 -0.92 -1.60
CA TYR A 39 -9.29 -0.42 -2.87
C TYR A 39 -7.76 -0.52 -2.88
N VAL A 40 -7.11 0.02 -1.85
CA VAL A 40 -5.64 -0.01 -1.69
C VAL A 40 -5.13 -1.44 -1.69
N LEU A 41 -5.80 -2.36 -0.99
CA LEU A 41 -5.46 -3.78 -1.00
C LEU A 41 -5.47 -4.38 -2.41
N ARG A 42 -6.48 -4.09 -3.23
CA ARG A 42 -6.54 -4.59 -4.61
C ARG A 42 -5.43 -4.03 -5.48
N ARG A 43 -5.05 -2.77 -5.27
CA ARG A 43 -3.94 -2.13 -6.00
C ARG A 43 -2.60 -2.72 -5.58
N LEU A 44 -2.34 -2.90 -4.30
CA LEU A 44 -1.12 -3.53 -3.80
C LEU A 44 -0.95 -4.98 -4.31
N LYS A 45 -2.03 -5.76 -4.37
CA LYS A 45 -1.99 -7.10 -4.99
C LYS A 45 -1.66 -7.06 -6.48
N LYS A 46 -2.15 -6.05 -7.21
CA LYS A 46 -1.80 -5.86 -8.61
C LYS A 46 -0.32 -5.47 -8.74
N LEU A 47 0.14 -4.52 -7.93
CA LEU A 47 1.53 -4.05 -7.93
C LEU A 47 2.52 -5.15 -7.55
N GLU A 48 2.11 -6.10 -6.70
CA GLU A 48 2.89 -7.29 -6.39
C GLU A 48 3.00 -8.23 -7.58
N PHE A 49 1.91 -8.45 -8.31
CA PHE A 49 1.96 -9.20 -9.57
C PHE A 49 2.87 -8.50 -10.59
N ASP A 50 2.84 -7.17 -10.63
CA ASP A 50 3.69 -6.34 -11.49
C ASP A 50 5.15 -6.19 -10.94
N GLY A 51 5.48 -6.85 -9.82
CA GLY A 51 6.82 -6.83 -9.22
C GLY A 51 7.24 -5.53 -8.53
N LYS A 52 6.35 -4.53 -8.43
CA LYS A 52 6.64 -3.19 -7.86
C LYS A 52 6.63 -3.14 -6.34
N VAL A 53 5.93 -4.07 -5.70
CA VAL A 53 5.92 -4.22 -4.24
C VAL A 53 5.98 -5.70 -3.90
N LYS A 54 6.34 -6.02 -2.66
CA LYS A 54 6.31 -7.40 -2.15
C LYS A 54 5.53 -7.49 -0.85
N ARG A 55 4.82 -8.60 -0.64
CA ARG A 55 4.26 -8.92 0.68
C ARG A 55 5.37 -9.35 1.62
N VAL A 56 5.26 -8.92 2.87
CA VAL A 56 6.24 -9.23 3.92
C VAL A 56 5.54 -9.69 5.19
N ASN A 57 6.18 -10.63 5.90
CA ASN A 57 5.64 -11.25 7.11
C ASN A 57 5.42 -10.21 8.21
N SER A 58 4.18 -10.01 8.65
CA SER A 58 3.86 -9.18 9.81
C SER A 58 4.09 -9.95 11.12
N SER A 59 4.45 -9.24 12.20
CA SER A 59 4.38 -9.77 13.56
C SER A 59 2.93 -10.06 13.99
N TYR A 60 1.95 -9.44 13.33
CA TYR A 60 0.53 -9.71 13.50
C TYR A 60 0.05 -10.72 12.45
N ILE A 61 -0.23 -11.95 12.88
CA ILE A 61 -0.59 -13.12 12.05
C ILE A 61 -1.64 -12.82 10.97
N ARG A 62 -2.59 -11.91 11.23
CA ARG A 62 -3.73 -11.64 10.34
C ARG A 62 -3.52 -10.48 9.37
N GLN A 63 -2.43 -9.72 9.48
CA GLN A 63 -2.26 -8.47 8.73
C GLN A 63 -1.17 -8.58 7.67
N ILE A 64 -1.49 -8.14 6.45
CA ILE A 64 -0.55 -8.11 5.33
C ILE A 64 0.24 -6.79 5.39
N CYS A 65 1.56 -6.92 5.52
CA CYS A 65 2.51 -5.84 5.32
C CYS A 65 3.07 -5.87 3.90
N TRP A 66 3.45 -4.70 3.42
CA TRP A 66 3.99 -4.45 2.10
C TRP A 66 5.28 -3.68 2.22
N GLU A 67 6.17 -3.87 1.26
CA GLU A 67 7.41 -3.15 1.09
C GLU A 67 7.57 -2.82 -0.39
N ALA A 68 8.12 -1.64 -0.71
CA ALA A 68 8.47 -1.31 -2.08
C ALA A 68 9.55 -2.29 -2.59
N SER A 69 9.45 -2.72 -3.84
CA SER A 69 10.52 -3.53 -4.43
C SER A 69 11.70 -2.60 -4.70
N SER A 70 12.79 -2.80 -3.97
CA SER A 70 14.10 -2.28 -4.35
C SER A 70 14.59 -3.12 -5.53
N GLU A 71 14.56 -2.58 -6.74
CA GLU A 71 15.48 -3.04 -7.81
C GLU A 71 16.92 -2.74 -7.42
#